data_AF-A0A953WH89-F1
#
_entry.id   AF-A0A953WH89-F1
#
_cell.length_a   1.000
_cell.length_b   1.000
_cell.length_c   1.000
_cell.angle_alpha   90.00
_cell.angle_beta   90.00
_cell.angle_gamma   90.00
#
_symmetry.space_group_name_H-M   'P 1'
#
loop_
_entity.id
_entity.type
_entity.pdbx_description
1 polymer ?
#
loop_
_entity_poly.entity_id
_entity_poly.type
_entity_poly.pdbx_seq_one_letter_code
_entity_poly.pdbx_strand_id
1 'polypeptide(L)'
;MKPRIQPYISPETHHRLQAMAKRPGLSESAIVDRALVAYFAGEADNQREAAINRRLDRLTRQFGRIERDNLVLTETLATFVHYFLTVTPPVPANQVEAARAKGDLRFDLFVRQVAEALRSGQRILQNAVEDVTAEAARLESDPEHMTEERADA
;
A
#
# COMPACT_ATOMS: atom_id res chain seq x y z
N MET A 1 40.53 10.48 -30.75
CA MET A 1 40.11 10.52 -32.17
C MET A 1 38.62 10.23 -32.21
N LYS A 2 37.78 11.05 -32.86
CA LYS A 2 36.33 10.76 -32.94
C LYS A 2 36.06 9.70 -34.01
N PRO A 3 35.30 8.63 -33.72
CA PRO A 3 34.96 7.61 -34.72
C PRO A 3 34.06 8.20 -35.81
N ARG A 4 34.28 7.81 -37.07
CA ARG A 4 33.47 8.24 -38.22
C ARG A 4 32.38 7.21 -38.48
N ILE A 5 31.15 7.68 -38.61
CA ILE A 5 29.99 6.88 -39.04
C ILE A 5 29.47 7.40 -40.37
N GLN A 6 28.90 6.53 -41.21
CA GLN A 6 28.27 6.89 -42.49
C GLN A 6 26.83 6.33 -42.56
N PRO A 7 25.90 6.84 -41.76
CA PRO A 7 24.51 6.40 -41.77
C PRO A 7 23.73 7.04 -42.93
N TYR A 8 22.73 6.31 -43.43
CA TYR A 8 21.72 6.87 -44.32
C TYR A 8 20.62 7.55 -43.49
N ILE A 9 20.19 8.74 -43.93
CA ILE A 9 19.06 9.48 -43.33
C ILE A 9 18.10 9.89 -44.45
N SER A 10 16.85 10.20 -44.07
CA SER A 10 15.86 10.63 -45.06
C SER A 10 16.28 11.97 -45.70
N PRO A 11 15.84 12.23 -46.95
CA PRO A 11 16.12 13.50 -47.62
C PRO A 11 15.63 14.72 -46.81
N GLU A 12 14.50 14.57 -46.12
CA GLU A 12 13.94 15.61 -45.25
C GLU A 12 14.83 15.91 -44.03
N THR A 13 15.29 14.87 -43.33
CA THR A 13 16.19 15.02 -42.18
C THR A 13 17.52 15.61 -42.61
N HIS A 14 18.05 15.21 -43.77
CA HIS A 14 19.26 15.79 -44.34
C HIS A 14 19.11 17.29 -44.62
N HIS A 15 17.99 17.69 -45.23
CA HIS A 15 17.72 19.12 -45.49
C HIS A 15 17.66 19.92 -44.18
N ARG A 16 16.96 19.39 -43.16
CA ARG A 16 16.88 20.04 -41.83
C ARG A 16 18.25 20.14 -41.16
N LEU A 17 19.06 19.09 -41.22
CA LEU A 17 20.41 19.07 -40.68
C LEU A 17 21.31 20.13 -41.34
N GLN A 18 21.30 20.19 -42.68
CA GLN A 18 22.02 21.21 -43.43
C GLN A 18 21.56 22.62 -43.07
N ALA A 19 20.25 22.85 -42.95
CA ALA A 19 19.71 24.15 -42.55
C ALA A 19 20.19 24.56 -41.14
N MET A 20 20.25 23.64 -40.18
CA MET A 20 20.73 23.90 -38.82
C MET A 20 22.25 24.15 -38.77
N ALA A 21 23.03 23.44 -39.60
CA ALA A 21 24.48 23.58 -39.68
C ALA A 21 24.96 24.89 -40.35
N LYS A 22 24.06 25.66 -40.98
CA LYS A 22 24.38 27.01 -41.48
C LYS A 22 24.61 28.03 -40.37
N ARG A 23 24.25 27.72 -39.12
CA ARG A 23 24.47 28.62 -37.97
C ARG A 23 25.94 28.60 -37.55
N PRO A 24 26.56 29.77 -37.28
CA PRO A 24 27.95 29.82 -36.82
C PRO A 24 28.18 28.96 -35.58
N GLY A 25 29.22 28.13 -35.59
CA GLY A 25 29.60 27.27 -34.46
C GLY A 25 28.87 25.93 -34.35
N LEU A 26 28.01 25.57 -35.31
CA LEU A 26 27.30 24.29 -35.34
C LEU A 26 27.64 23.51 -36.62
N SER A 27 28.47 22.47 -36.50
CA SER A 27 28.71 21.54 -37.61
C SER A 27 27.66 20.42 -37.62
N GLU A 28 27.43 19.81 -38.78
CA GLU A 28 26.54 18.63 -38.90
C GLU A 28 26.94 17.54 -37.91
N SER A 29 28.24 17.24 -37.80
CA SER A 29 28.75 16.26 -36.84
C SER A 29 28.46 16.66 -35.38
N ALA A 30 28.54 17.94 -35.02
CA ALA A 30 28.24 18.40 -33.67
C ALA A 30 26.74 18.31 -33.35
N ILE A 31 25.88 18.58 -34.33
CA ILE A 31 24.42 18.44 -34.20
C ILE A 31 24.06 16.96 -34.02
N VAL A 32 24.61 16.08 -34.86
CA VAL A 32 24.37 14.62 -34.79
C VAL A 32 24.87 14.05 -33.46
N ASP A 33 26.07 14.42 -33.02
CA ASP A 33 26.65 13.99 -31.74
C ASP A 33 25.75 14.39 -30.56
N ARG A 34 25.28 15.65 -30.52
CA ARG A 34 24.33 16.13 -29.50
C ARG A 34 22.98 15.43 -29.55
N ALA A 35 22.45 15.19 -30.75
CA ALA A 35 21.17 14.50 -30.93
C ALA A 35 21.26 13.05 -30.44
N LEU A 36 22.36 12.35 -30.71
CA LEU A 36 22.60 10.99 -30.20
C LEU A 36 22.75 10.96 -28.69
N VAL A 37 23.49 11.91 -28.11
CA VAL A 37 23.59 12.05 -26.64
C VAL A 37 22.22 12.31 -26.02
N ALA A 38 21.42 13.21 -26.58
CA ALA A 38 20.07 13.50 -26.11
C ALA A 38 19.14 12.30 -26.27
N TYR A 39 19.26 11.54 -27.37
CA TYR A 39 18.50 10.32 -27.60
C TYR A 39 18.82 9.24 -26.56
N PHE A 40 20.10 9.00 -26.28
CA PHE A 40 20.51 8.04 -25.25
C PHE A 40 20.13 8.49 -23.83
N ALA A 41 20.20 9.79 -23.55
CA ALA A 41 19.72 10.34 -22.28
C ALA A 41 18.20 10.17 -22.11
N GLY A 42 17.43 10.48 -23.16
CA GLY A 42 15.98 10.31 -23.17
C GLY A 42 15.53 8.86 -22.99
N GLU A 43 16.24 7.89 -23.57
CA GLU A 43 15.95 6.47 -23.35
C GLU A 43 16.16 6.05 -21.89
N ALA A 44 17.26 6.50 -21.26
CA ALA A 44 17.51 6.24 -19.85
C ALA A 44 16.48 6.93 -18.94
N ASP A 45 16.07 8.15 -19.26
CA ASP A 45 15.04 8.88 -18.51
C ASP A 45 13.66 8.25 -18.68
N ASN A 46 13.28 7.81 -19.90
CA ASN A 46 12.05 7.06 -20.14
C ASN A 46 11.97 5.78 -19.30
N GLN A 47 13.08 5.03 -19.20
CA GLN A 47 13.14 3.82 -18.37
C GLN A 47 13.00 4.13 -16.88
N ARG A 48 13.61 5.23 -16.41
CA ARG A 48 13.46 5.71 -15.03
C ARG A 48 12.02 6.14 -14.73
N GLU A 49 11.41 6.92 -15.62
CA GLU A 49 10.01 7.34 -15.51
C GLU A 49 9.07 6.15 -15.49
N ALA A 50 9.27 5.15 -16.35
CA ALA A 50 8.51 3.91 -16.34
C ALA A 50 8.65 3.14 -15.00
N ALA A 51 9.85 3.10 -14.43
CA ALA A 51 10.08 2.49 -13.12
C ALA A 51 9.39 3.25 -11.98
N ILE A 52 9.39 4.60 -12.04
CA ILE A 52 8.69 5.46 -11.09
C ILE A 52 7.18 5.22 -11.19
N ASN A 53 6.60 5.22 -12.38
CA ASN A 53 5.17 4.97 -12.60
C ASN A 53 4.74 3.62 -12.02
N ARG A 54 5.50 2.55 -12.28
CA ARG A 54 5.23 1.22 -11.68
C ARG A 54 5.29 1.22 -10.16
N ARG A 55 6.18 2.02 -9.56
CA ARG A 55 6.27 2.16 -8.10
C ARG A 55 5.06 2.94 -7.56
N LEU A 56 4.63 3.99 -8.23
CA LEU A 56 3.42 4.75 -7.88
C LEU A 56 2.17 3.87 -7.96
N ASP A 57 2.00 3.09 -9.03
CA ASP A 57 0.88 2.15 -9.14
C ASP A 57 0.83 1.15 -7.99
N ARG A 58 1.99 0.66 -7.56
CA ARG A 58 2.09 -0.24 -6.41
C ARG A 58 1.69 0.46 -5.11
N LEU A 59 2.14 1.69 -4.89
CA LEU A 59 1.76 2.49 -3.73
C LEU A 59 0.26 2.75 -3.71
N THR A 60 -0.36 3.12 -4.85
CA THR A 60 -1.80 3.31 -4.95
C THR A 60 -2.59 2.06 -4.55
N ARG A 61 -2.15 0.88 -4.99
CA ARG A 61 -2.77 -0.39 -4.56
C ARG A 61 -2.59 -0.66 -3.06
N GLN A 62 -1.44 -0.31 -2.50
CA GLN A 62 -1.20 -0.44 -1.05
C GLN A 62 -2.09 0.52 -0.25
N PHE A 63 -2.26 1.76 -0.71
CA PHE A 63 -3.19 2.71 -0.11
C PHE A 63 -4.63 2.20 -0.14
N GLY A 64 -5.10 1.69 -1.28
CA GLY A 64 -6.45 1.11 -1.35
C GLY A 64 -6.65 -0.14 -0.47
N ARG A 65 -5.57 -0.84 -0.09
CA ARG A 65 -5.65 -1.90 0.94
C ARG A 65 -5.76 -1.30 2.33
N ILE A 66 -4.91 -0.32 2.66
CA ILE A 66 -4.93 0.37 3.96
C ILE A 66 -6.29 1.05 4.21
N GLU A 67 -6.88 1.67 3.19
CA GLU A 67 -8.22 2.28 3.28
C GLU A 67 -9.28 1.25 3.64
N ARG A 68 -9.26 0.06 3.00
CA ARG A 68 -10.18 -1.03 3.35
C ARG A 68 -9.95 -1.56 4.75
N ASP A 69 -8.70 -1.78 5.13
CA ASP A 69 -8.36 -2.23 6.49
C ASP A 69 -8.81 -1.19 7.53
N ASN A 70 -8.69 0.10 7.24
CA ASN A 70 -9.16 1.20 8.09
C ASN A 70 -10.70 1.24 8.21
N LEU A 71 -11.41 1.00 7.11
CA LEU A 71 -12.87 0.90 7.12
C LEU A 71 -13.33 -0.26 8.02
N VAL A 72 -12.70 -1.43 7.90
CA VAL A 72 -13.00 -2.59 8.75
C VAL A 72 -12.75 -2.28 10.23
N LEU A 73 -11.63 -1.62 10.57
CA LEU A 73 -11.35 -1.20 11.94
C LEU A 73 -12.38 -0.20 12.47
N THR A 74 -12.81 0.74 11.63
CA THR A 74 -13.83 1.74 11.98
C THR A 74 -15.18 1.09 12.26
N GLU A 75 -15.61 0.16 11.41
CA GLU A 75 -16.86 -0.57 11.59
C GLU A 75 -16.82 -1.47 12.83
N THR A 76 -15.70 -2.14 13.06
CA THR A 76 -15.48 -2.98 14.24
C THR A 76 -15.54 -2.14 15.52
N LEU A 77 -14.90 -0.97 15.53
CA LEU A 77 -14.93 -0.06 16.67
C LEU A 77 -16.34 0.49 16.92
N ALA A 78 -17.05 0.90 15.86
CA ALA A 78 -18.42 1.37 15.96
C ALA A 78 -19.33 0.29 16.57
N THR A 79 -19.23 -0.95 16.08
CA THR A 79 -19.94 -2.11 16.60
C THR A 79 -19.60 -2.37 18.06
N PHE A 80 -18.31 -2.36 18.43
CA PHE A 80 -17.87 -2.52 19.82
C PHE A 80 -18.43 -1.44 20.74
N VAL A 81 -18.39 -0.17 20.33
CA VAL A 81 -18.94 0.94 21.12
C VAL A 81 -20.46 0.80 21.27
N HIS A 82 -21.16 0.42 20.19
CA HIS A 82 -22.61 0.19 20.24
C HIS A 82 -22.95 -0.94 21.22
N TYR A 83 -22.25 -2.07 21.12
CA TYR A 83 -22.38 -3.19 22.05
C TYR A 83 -22.09 -2.77 23.50
N PHE A 84 -20.99 -2.04 23.72
CA PHE A 84 -20.61 -1.56 25.05
C PHE A 84 -21.72 -0.68 25.66
N LEU A 85 -22.30 0.25 24.90
CA LEU A 85 -23.35 1.15 25.41
C LEU A 85 -24.71 0.45 25.61
N THR A 86 -24.96 -0.66 24.91
CA THR A 86 -26.23 -1.38 24.99
C THR A 86 -26.23 -2.46 26.07
N VAL A 87 -25.09 -3.11 26.30
CA VAL A 87 -25.00 -4.26 27.21
C VAL A 87 -24.39 -3.90 28.57
N THR A 88 -23.58 -2.85 28.68
CA THR A 88 -22.91 -2.52 29.94
C THR A 88 -23.90 -1.97 30.97
N PRO A 89 -24.05 -2.61 32.14
CA PRO A 89 -24.91 -2.09 33.20
C PRO A 89 -24.42 -0.72 33.71
N PRO A 90 -25.31 0.24 33.97
CA PRO A 90 -24.92 1.53 34.51
C PRO A 90 -24.30 1.37 35.91
N VAL A 91 -23.25 2.13 36.17
CA VAL A 91 -22.57 2.13 37.48
C VAL A 91 -23.44 2.87 38.50
N PRO A 92 -23.66 2.32 39.71
CA PRO A 92 -24.35 3.02 40.78
C PRO A 92 -23.71 4.37 41.10
N ALA A 93 -24.51 5.41 41.35
CA ALA A 93 -24.02 6.79 41.54
C ALA A 93 -22.93 6.92 42.62
N ASN A 94 -23.02 6.13 43.70
CA ASN A 94 -22.04 6.11 44.78
C ASN A 94 -20.72 5.38 44.45
N GLN A 95 -20.64 4.70 43.31
CA GLN A 95 -19.47 3.93 42.88
C GLN A 95 -18.80 4.51 41.62
N VAL A 96 -19.33 5.58 41.03
CA VAL A 96 -18.83 6.16 39.78
C VAL A 96 -17.35 6.52 39.87
N GLU A 97 -16.94 7.18 40.96
CA GLU A 97 -15.55 7.60 41.15
C GLU A 97 -14.60 6.40 41.30
N ALA A 98 -14.98 5.40 42.11
CA ALA A 98 -14.21 4.18 42.30
C ALA A 98 -14.11 3.35 40.99
N ALA A 99 -15.21 3.26 40.23
CA ALA A 99 -15.23 2.59 38.94
C ALA A 99 -14.35 3.31 37.91
N ARG A 100 -14.36 4.64 37.89
CA ARG A 100 -13.49 5.45 37.03
C ARG A 100 -12.02 5.23 37.37
N ALA A 101 -11.64 5.35 38.65
CA ALA A 101 -10.26 5.11 39.09
C ALA A 101 -9.76 3.70 38.73
N LYS A 102 -10.63 2.69 38.86
CA LYS A 102 -10.32 1.32 38.45
C LYS A 102 -10.20 1.17 36.92
N GLY A 103 -11.02 1.90 36.17
CA GLY A 103 -10.95 1.96 34.71
C GLY A 103 -9.61 2.53 34.23
N ASP A 104 -9.19 3.65 34.82
CA ASP A 104 -7.92 4.31 34.50
C ASP A 104 -6.73 3.37 34.76
N LEU A 105 -6.71 2.69 35.91
CA LEU A 105 -5.67 1.69 36.23
C LEU A 105 -5.61 0.54 35.22
N ARG A 106 -6.77 0.03 34.80
CA ARG A 106 -6.85 -1.05 33.80
C ARG A 106 -6.39 -0.58 32.43
N PHE A 107 -6.74 0.64 32.05
CA PHE A 107 -6.32 1.22 30.78
C PHE A 107 -4.80 1.42 30.73
N ASP A 108 -4.19 1.93 31.81
CA ASP A 108 -2.73 2.06 31.92
C ASP A 108 -2.02 0.71 31.78
N LEU A 109 -2.54 -0.34 32.42
CA LEU A 109 -1.99 -1.69 32.27
C LEU A 109 -2.11 -2.20 30.83
N PHE A 110 -3.26 -1.98 30.18
CA PHE A 110 -3.46 -2.32 28.77
C PHE A 110 -2.47 -1.60 27.86
N VAL A 111 -2.30 -0.28 28.02
CA VAL A 111 -1.35 0.51 27.21
C VAL A 111 0.07 -0.01 27.39
N ARG A 112 0.47 -0.36 28.61
CA ARG A 112 1.80 -0.95 28.87
C ARG A 112 1.98 -2.30 28.18
N GLN A 113 0.97 -3.17 28.21
CA GLN A 113 0.99 -4.46 27.53
C GLN A 113 1.09 -4.30 26.01
N VAL A 114 0.31 -3.37 25.43
CA VAL A 114 0.40 -3.05 23.99
C VAL A 114 1.78 -2.52 23.63
N ALA A 115 2.33 -1.61 24.43
CA ALA A 115 3.67 -1.07 24.19
C ALA A 115 4.76 -2.17 24.24
N GLU A 116 4.64 -3.14 25.14
CA GLU A 116 5.55 -4.28 25.21
C GLU A 116 5.37 -5.25 24.03
N ALA A 117 4.13 -5.53 23.62
CA ALA A 117 3.85 -6.34 22.43
C ALA A 117 4.45 -5.70 21.15
N LEU A 118 4.34 -4.38 21.02
CA LEU A 118 4.93 -3.64 19.90
C LEU A 118 6.46 -3.67 19.92
N ARG A 119 7.09 -3.54 21.09
CA ARG A 119 8.57 -3.63 21.24
C ARG A 119 9.11 -5.02 20.95
N SER A 120 8.42 -6.05 21.44
CA SER A 120 8.82 -7.46 21.25
C SER A 120 8.61 -7.97 19.82
N GLY A 121 7.89 -7.20 18.98
CA GLY A 121 7.54 -7.61 17.63
C GLY A 121 6.55 -8.78 17.58
N GLN A 122 5.97 -9.17 18.72
CA GLN A 122 4.92 -10.18 18.76
C GLN A 122 3.70 -9.66 18.02
N ARG A 123 3.38 -10.30 16.90
CA ARG A 123 2.17 -10.04 16.12
C ARG A 123 0.96 -10.70 16.78
N ILE A 124 0.69 -10.37 18.05
CA ILE A 124 -0.37 -11.00 18.86
C ILE A 124 -1.72 -10.96 18.14
N LEU A 125 -2.07 -9.81 17.55
CA LEU A 125 -3.30 -9.65 16.79
C LEU A 125 -3.29 -10.41 15.45
N GLN A 126 -2.16 -10.53 14.77
CA GLN A 126 -2.13 -11.27 13.50
C GLN A 126 -2.22 -12.77 13.74
N ASN A 127 -1.52 -13.28 14.76
CA ASN A 127 -1.61 -14.68 15.15
C ASN A 127 -3.05 -15.02 15.57
N ALA A 128 -3.69 -14.17 16.38
CA ALA A 128 -5.09 -14.36 16.77
C ALA A 128 -6.06 -14.29 15.58
N VAL A 129 -5.82 -13.41 14.61
CA VAL A 129 -6.63 -13.34 13.37
C VAL A 129 -6.38 -14.56 12.48
N GLU A 130 -5.14 -15.03 12.34
CA GLU A 130 -4.78 -16.25 11.61
C GLU A 130 -5.42 -17.48 12.24
N ASP A 131 -5.46 -17.57 13.58
CA ASP A 131 -6.12 -18.66 14.29
C ASP A 131 -7.64 -18.64 14.06
N VAL A 132 -8.29 -17.49 14.20
CA VAL A 132 -9.74 -17.35 13.96
C VAL A 132 -10.11 -17.63 12.50
N THR A 133 -9.30 -17.15 11.55
CA THR A 133 -9.54 -17.41 10.12
C THR A 133 -9.28 -18.86 9.74
N ALA A 134 -8.27 -19.51 10.32
CA ALA A 134 -8.04 -20.94 10.16
C ALA A 134 -9.17 -21.78 10.79
N GLU A 135 -9.73 -21.36 11.91
CA GLU A 135 -10.87 -22.02 12.56
C GLU A 135 -12.16 -21.86 11.76
N ALA A 136 -12.45 -20.65 11.25
CA ALA A 136 -13.57 -20.41 10.35
C ALA A 136 -13.47 -21.23 9.06
N ALA A 137 -12.27 -21.32 8.45
CA ALA A 137 -12.05 -22.14 7.27
C ALA A 137 -12.23 -23.65 7.53
N ARG A 138 -11.89 -24.13 8.75
CA ARG A 138 -12.13 -25.53 9.15
C ARG A 138 -13.62 -25.81 9.29
N LEU A 139 -14.38 -24.90 9.90
CA LEU A 139 -15.84 -24.98 10.05
C LEU A 139 -16.57 -24.95 8.70
N GLU A 140 -16.07 -24.20 7.72
CA GLU A 140 -16.60 -24.18 6.35
C GLU A 140 -16.20 -25.43 5.54
N SER A 141 -15.11 -26.11 5.91
CA SER A 141 -14.59 -27.28 5.20
C SER A 141 -15.13 -28.62 5.71
N ASP A 142 -15.95 -28.63 6.77
CA ASP A 142 -16.50 -29.83 7.40
C ASP A 142 -17.95 -30.08 6.91
N PRO A 143 -18.17 -30.98 5.94
CA PRO A 143 -19.49 -31.19 5.33
C PRO A 143 -20.50 -31.94 6.22
N GLU A 144 -20.12 -32.37 7.44
CA GLU A 144 -20.97 -33.23 8.27
C GLU A 144 -22.05 -32.49 9.10
N HIS A 145 -22.08 -31.16 9.13
CA HIS A 145 -23.13 -30.41 9.85
C HIS A 145 -24.33 -29.97 9.02
N MET A 146 -24.39 -30.29 7.71
CA MET A 146 -25.56 -29.98 6.87
C MET A 146 -26.63 -31.08 6.82
N THR A 147 -26.45 -32.24 7.49
CA THR A 147 -27.33 -33.41 7.26
C THR A 147 -28.29 -33.79 8.39
N GLU A 148 -28.24 -33.19 9.59
CA GLU A 148 -29.10 -33.64 10.70
C GLU A 148 -30.40 -32.85 10.92
N GLU A 149 -30.64 -31.74 10.24
CA GLU A 149 -31.88 -30.94 10.41
C GLU A 149 -32.82 -30.99 9.17
N ARG A 150 -32.98 -32.18 8.57
CA ARG A 150 -34.01 -32.42 7.53
C ARG A 150 -34.69 -33.80 7.62
N ALA A 151 -34.73 -34.37 8.82
CA ALA A 151 -35.47 -35.61 9.08
C ALA A 151 -36.35 -35.44 10.33
N ASP A 152 -37.25 -34.46 10.30
CA ASP A 152 -38.49 -34.43 11.11
C ASP A 152 -39.39 -33.30 10.59
N ALA A 153 -40.08 -33.57 9.47
CA ALA A 153 -41.25 -32.84 9.00
C ALA A 153 -42.11 -33.73 8.11
#